data_AF-A0A842SG39-F1
#
_entry.id   AF-A0A842SG39-F1
#
_cell.length_a   1.000
_cell.length_b   1.000
_cell.length_c   1.000
_cell.angle_alpha   90.00
_cell.angle_beta   90.00
_cell.angle_gamma   90.00
#
_symmetry.space_group_name_H-M   'P 1'
#
loop_
_entity.id
_entity.type
_entity.pdbx_description
1 polymer ?
#
loop_
_entity_poly.entity_id
_entity_poly.type
_entity_poly.pdbx_seq_one_letter_code
_entity_poly.pdbx_strand_id
1 'polypeptide(L)'
;MSTEILIFQAGAALFALASIYFLFTGENKPNFSTEFFISFITTTSYALMSQSLAVTFSMNGQPIYWSRWLFYMIACSLLMYDTSRVLKISERDYPFMVLLTWLTMFNGFLASYITSSSRWIFYILSSVAYIGLLYFVMKGEDNPEFKTIKPFVLIGWTLFPVVFILAPTGIGLINTNIAEASYLVLDVATKIIFGIQTSKIK
;
A
#
# COMPACT_ATOMS: atom_id res chain seq x y z
N MET A 1 -1.38 9.22 25.49
CA MET A 1 -1.71 8.76 24.13
C MET A 1 -0.40 8.36 23.48
N SER A 2 -0.29 7.14 22.97
CA SER A 2 0.97 6.67 22.39
C SER A 2 1.20 7.31 21.02
N THR A 3 2.47 7.50 20.64
CA THR A 3 2.86 8.30 19.46
C THR A 3 2.34 7.71 18.15
N GLU A 4 2.28 6.39 18.03
CA GLU A 4 1.72 5.68 16.88
C GLU A 4 0.23 5.98 16.67
N ILE A 5 -0.55 6.20 17.73
CA ILE A 5 -1.97 6.56 17.59
C ILE A 5 -2.12 7.94 16.94
N LEU A 6 -1.28 8.90 17.31
CA LEU A 6 -1.27 10.23 16.67
C LEU A 6 -0.91 10.13 15.19
N ILE A 7 0.05 9.26 14.83
CA ILE A 7 0.40 8.98 13.43
C ILE A 7 -0.83 8.43 12.69
N PHE A 8 -1.58 7.50 13.30
CA PHE A 8 -2.75 6.94 12.64
C PHE A 8 -3.90 7.94 12.48
N GLN A 9 -4.14 8.79 13.47
CA GLN A 9 -5.15 9.84 13.37
C GLN A 9 -4.79 10.88 12.30
N ALA A 10 -3.52 11.28 12.25
CA ALA A 10 -3.02 12.16 11.20
C ALA A 10 -3.18 11.52 9.81
N GLY A 11 -2.84 10.23 9.67
CA GLY A 11 -3.07 9.46 8.46
C GLY A 11 -4.53 9.39 8.05
N ALA A 12 -5.43 9.06 8.99
CA ALA A 12 -6.88 9.01 8.74
C ALA A 12 -7.41 10.37 8.28
N ALA A 13 -7.06 11.46 8.96
CA ALA A 13 -7.48 12.81 8.59
C ALA A 13 -6.96 13.21 7.20
N LEU A 14 -5.68 12.94 6.92
CA LEU A 14 -5.05 13.27 5.64
C LEU A 14 -5.71 12.51 4.48
N PHE A 15 -5.95 11.20 4.63
CA PHE A 15 -6.60 10.39 3.61
C PHE A 15 -8.10 10.68 3.46
N ALA A 16 -8.77 11.12 4.53
CA ALA A 16 -10.15 11.59 4.44
C ALA A 16 -10.23 12.86 3.59
N LEU A 17 -9.31 13.82 3.82
CA LEU A 17 -9.20 15.03 3.01
C LEU A 17 -8.84 14.69 1.55
N ALA A 18 -7.94 13.74 1.31
CA ALA A 18 -7.63 13.27 -0.03
C ALA A 18 -8.84 12.62 -0.72
N SER A 19 -9.65 11.85 0.02
CA SER A 19 -10.89 11.28 -0.51
C SER A 19 -11.87 12.38 -0.93
N ILE A 20 -12.07 13.40 -0.09
CA ILE A 20 -12.90 14.56 -0.43
C ILE A 20 -12.35 15.29 -1.66
N TYR A 21 -11.03 15.50 -1.72
CA TYR A 21 -10.37 16.10 -2.87
C TYR A 21 -10.70 15.32 -4.15
N PHE A 22 -10.46 14.01 -4.19
CA PHE A 22 -10.72 13.20 -5.39
C PHE A 22 -12.19 13.15 -5.77
N LEU A 23 -13.11 13.16 -4.79
CA LEU A 23 -14.55 13.21 -5.03
C LEU A 23 -15.00 14.47 -5.78
N PHE A 24 -14.32 15.59 -5.54
CA PHE A 24 -14.64 16.90 -6.12
C PHE A 24 -13.66 17.36 -7.21
N THR A 25 -12.78 16.47 -7.68
CA THR A 25 -11.91 16.70 -8.84
C THR A 25 -12.28 15.81 -10.03
N GLY A 26 -12.06 16.31 -11.25
CA GLY A 26 -12.50 15.68 -12.49
C GLY A 26 -13.71 16.38 -13.12
N GLU A 27 -14.15 15.86 -14.28
CA GLU A 27 -15.20 16.47 -15.09
C GLU A 27 -16.61 16.25 -14.53
N ASN A 28 -16.91 15.05 -14.04
CA ASN A 28 -18.23 14.68 -13.51
C ASN A 28 -18.21 14.61 -11.98
N LYS A 29 -18.89 15.53 -11.30
CA LYS A 29 -18.92 15.62 -9.83
C LYS A 29 -20.30 15.28 -9.29
N PRO A 30 -20.42 14.42 -8.25
CA PRO A 30 -19.34 13.72 -7.54
C PRO A 30 -18.66 12.64 -8.39
N ASN A 31 -17.32 12.56 -8.31
CA ASN A 31 -16.49 11.62 -9.05
C ASN A 31 -16.05 10.45 -8.16
N PHE A 32 -16.66 9.28 -8.31
CA PHE A 32 -16.25 8.06 -7.60
C PHE A 32 -15.09 7.37 -8.32
N SER A 33 -13.96 8.05 -8.45
CA SER A 33 -12.76 7.54 -9.11
C SER A 33 -12.06 6.45 -8.28
N THR A 34 -11.13 5.73 -8.90
CA THR A 34 -10.24 4.80 -8.19
C THR A 34 -9.43 5.49 -7.10
N GLU A 35 -8.95 6.72 -7.33
CA GLU A 35 -8.22 7.51 -6.33
C GLU A 35 -9.06 7.84 -5.10
N PHE A 36 -10.36 8.14 -5.30
CA PHE A 36 -11.31 8.30 -4.21
C PHE A 36 -11.39 7.03 -3.36
N PHE A 37 -11.62 5.87 -4.00
CA PHE A 37 -11.73 4.61 -3.27
C PHE A 37 -10.43 4.20 -2.59
N ILE A 38 -9.28 4.36 -3.24
CA ILE A 38 -7.96 4.10 -2.63
C ILE A 38 -7.79 4.94 -1.37
N SER A 39 -8.13 6.23 -1.43
CA SER A 39 -8.01 7.14 -0.29
C SER A 39 -9.01 6.80 0.82
N PHE A 40 -10.23 6.43 0.47
CA PHE A 40 -11.29 6.09 1.43
C PHE A 40 -11.00 4.76 2.17
N ILE A 41 -10.54 3.75 1.44
CA ILE A 41 -10.08 2.47 2.00
C ILE A 41 -8.90 2.71 2.95
N THR A 42 -7.95 3.57 2.55
CA THR A 42 -6.79 3.90 3.38
C THR A 42 -7.19 4.68 4.63
N THR A 43 -8.16 5.59 4.52
CA THR A 43 -8.78 6.29 5.67
C THR A 43 -9.35 5.28 6.66
N THR A 44 -10.09 4.29 6.17
CA THR A 44 -10.69 3.24 7.02
C THR A 44 -9.62 2.43 7.74
N SER A 45 -8.55 2.06 7.03
CA SER A 45 -7.39 1.36 7.60
C SER A 45 -6.77 2.15 8.77
N TYR A 46 -6.44 3.43 8.54
CA TYR A 46 -5.86 4.30 9.55
C TYR A 46 -6.82 4.56 10.72
N ALA A 47 -8.12 4.72 10.46
CA ALA A 47 -9.13 4.88 11.52
C ALA A 47 -9.24 3.62 12.40
N LEU A 48 -9.15 2.42 11.81
CA LEU A 48 -9.14 1.16 12.54
C LEU A 48 -7.87 1.05 13.43
N MET A 49 -6.69 1.33 12.88
CA MET A 49 -5.42 1.27 13.62
C MET A 49 -5.36 2.33 14.74
N SER A 50 -5.96 3.51 14.54
CA SER A 50 -6.04 4.55 15.57
C SER A 50 -6.82 4.13 16.83
N GLN A 51 -7.68 3.11 16.70
CA GLN A 51 -8.42 2.52 17.82
C GLN A 51 -7.68 1.33 18.44
N SER A 52 -6.46 1.04 18.00
CA SER A 52 -5.66 -0.11 18.44
C SER A 52 -6.35 -1.46 18.23
N LEU A 53 -7.16 -1.57 17.17
CA LEU A 53 -7.82 -2.81 16.77
C LEU A 53 -6.97 -3.60 15.77
N ALA A 54 -7.19 -4.92 15.74
CA ALA A 54 -6.47 -5.85 14.86
C ALA A 54 -4.93 -5.74 15.01
N VAL A 55 -4.49 -5.89 16.26
CA VAL A 55 -3.09 -5.81 16.67
C VAL A 55 -2.61 -7.18 17.14
N THR A 56 -1.39 -7.54 16.79
CA THR A 56 -0.62 -8.60 17.44
C THR A 56 0.65 -7.98 18.03
N PHE A 57 1.46 -8.77 18.76
CA PHE A 57 2.67 -8.26 19.41
C PHE A 57 3.89 -9.06 18.95
N SER A 58 4.97 -8.33 18.66
CA SER A 58 6.28 -8.94 18.42
C SER A 58 6.79 -9.64 19.69
N MET A 59 7.83 -10.47 19.56
CA MET A 59 8.49 -11.11 20.69
C MET A 59 9.03 -10.10 21.72
N ASN A 60 9.34 -8.87 21.29
CA ASN A 60 9.82 -7.79 22.15
C ASN A 60 8.68 -6.89 22.69
N GLY A 61 7.42 -7.31 22.55
CA GLY A 61 6.25 -6.60 23.06
C GLY A 61 5.83 -5.35 22.27
N GLN A 62 6.47 -5.05 21.14
CA GLN A 62 6.06 -3.97 20.25
C GLN A 62 4.79 -4.34 19.46
N PRO A 63 3.79 -3.45 19.34
CA PRO A 63 2.57 -3.73 18.59
C PRO A 63 2.80 -3.81 17.08
N ILE A 64 2.04 -4.69 16.43
CA ILE A 64 2.02 -4.94 14.99
C ILE A 64 0.57 -4.85 14.49
N TYR A 65 0.30 -3.90 13.62
CA TYR A 65 -1.05 -3.57 13.12
C TYR A 65 -1.43 -4.34 11.85
N TRP A 66 -1.52 -5.66 11.94
CA TRP A 66 -1.63 -6.61 10.81
C TRP A 66 -2.81 -6.37 9.85
N SER A 67 -3.82 -5.60 10.25
CA SER A 67 -4.96 -5.26 9.39
C SER A 67 -4.57 -4.41 8.17
N ARG A 68 -3.50 -3.61 8.25
CA ARG A 68 -3.00 -2.74 7.17
C ARG A 68 -2.88 -3.49 5.84
N TRP A 69 -2.36 -4.71 5.88
CA TRP A 69 -2.12 -5.56 4.71
C TRP A 69 -3.41 -6.02 4.03
N LEU A 70 -4.49 -6.24 4.78
CA LEU A 70 -5.81 -6.56 4.21
C LEU A 70 -6.42 -5.36 3.49
N PHE A 71 -6.26 -4.15 4.03
CA PHE A 71 -6.70 -2.94 3.33
C PHE A 71 -5.85 -2.67 2.08
N TYR A 72 -4.54 -2.93 2.14
CA TYR A 72 -3.66 -2.87 0.97
C TYR A 72 -4.07 -3.84 -0.13
N MET A 73 -4.58 -5.03 0.21
CA MET A 73 -5.08 -5.97 -0.79
C MET A 73 -6.12 -5.34 -1.72
N ILE A 74 -7.03 -4.53 -1.17
CA ILE A 74 -8.06 -3.83 -1.94
C ILE A 74 -7.49 -2.58 -2.60
N ALA A 75 -6.83 -1.70 -1.83
CA ALA A 75 -6.34 -0.42 -2.33
C ALA A 75 -5.26 -0.59 -3.42
N CYS A 76 -4.32 -1.51 -3.24
CA CYS A 76 -3.27 -1.77 -4.23
C CYS A 76 -3.82 -2.44 -5.49
N SER A 77 -4.92 -3.19 -5.40
CA SER A 77 -5.58 -3.74 -6.60
C SER A 77 -6.16 -2.62 -7.49
N LEU A 78 -6.76 -1.59 -6.88
CA LEU A 78 -7.20 -0.40 -7.60
C LEU A 78 -6.02 0.42 -8.15
N LEU A 79 -4.91 0.47 -7.40
CA LEU A 79 -3.67 1.10 -7.88
C LEU A 79 -3.11 0.36 -9.10
N MET A 80 -3.22 -0.98 -9.15
CA MET A 80 -2.84 -1.77 -10.33
C MET A 80 -3.75 -1.52 -11.52
N TYR A 81 -5.04 -1.22 -11.29
CA TYR A 81 -5.93 -0.77 -12.35
C TYR A 81 -5.45 0.55 -12.95
N ASP A 82 -5.14 1.56 -12.13
CA ASP A 82 -4.63 2.83 -12.65
C ASP A 82 -3.28 2.67 -13.36
N THR A 83 -2.40 1.84 -12.80
CA THR A 83 -1.09 1.53 -13.39
C THR A 83 -1.25 0.85 -14.76
N SER A 84 -2.16 -0.14 -14.88
CA SER A 84 -2.38 -0.85 -16.14
C SER A 84 -2.93 0.07 -17.23
N ARG A 85 -3.82 1.01 -16.86
CA ARG A 85 -4.38 2.01 -17.77
C ARG A 85 -3.32 2.99 -18.26
N VAL A 86 -2.54 3.57 -17.34
CA VAL A 86 -1.46 4.52 -17.68
C VAL A 86 -0.41 3.86 -18.58
N LEU A 87 0.01 2.64 -18.24
CA LEU A 87 1.01 1.91 -19.02
C LEU A 87 0.47 1.22 -20.26
N LYS A 88 -0.85 1.22 -20.48
CA LYS A 88 -1.52 0.50 -21.57
C LYS A 88 -1.18 -1.00 -21.58
N ILE A 89 -1.12 -1.59 -20.38
CA ILE A 89 -0.94 -3.03 -20.22
C ILE A 89 -2.16 -3.75 -20.83
N SER A 90 -1.93 -4.89 -21.48
CA SER A 90 -2.99 -5.65 -22.13
C SER A 90 -4.05 -6.12 -21.13
N GLU A 91 -5.32 -6.12 -21.55
CA GLU A 91 -6.45 -6.66 -20.77
C GLU A 91 -6.26 -8.14 -20.39
N ARG A 92 -5.45 -8.88 -21.17
CA ARG A 92 -5.07 -10.27 -20.87
C ARG A 92 -4.12 -10.37 -19.67
N ASP A 93 -3.23 -9.39 -19.51
CA ASP A 93 -2.21 -9.38 -18.45
C ASP A 93 -2.74 -8.78 -17.13
N TYR A 94 -3.72 -7.87 -17.20
CA TYR A 94 -4.27 -7.18 -16.03
C TYR A 94 -4.78 -8.11 -14.90
N PRO A 95 -5.55 -9.19 -15.16
CA PRO A 95 -5.97 -10.11 -14.10
C PRO A 95 -4.81 -10.74 -13.33
N PHE A 96 -3.68 -11.02 -14.00
CA PHE A 96 -2.48 -11.55 -13.35
C PHE A 96 -1.83 -10.52 -12.42
N MET A 97 -1.82 -9.24 -12.81
CA MET A 97 -1.34 -8.16 -11.93
C MET A 97 -2.19 -8.07 -10.65
N VAL A 98 -3.52 -8.16 -10.78
CA VAL A 98 -4.42 -8.16 -9.61
C VAL A 98 -4.17 -9.39 -8.73
N LEU A 99 -4.07 -10.58 -9.32
CA LEU A 99 -3.81 -11.81 -8.56
C LEU A 99 -2.46 -11.75 -7.82
N LEU A 100 -1.41 -11.29 -8.48
CA LEU A 100 -0.08 -11.14 -7.86
C LEU A 100 -0.08 -10.08 -6.76
N THR A 101 -0.87 -9.01 -6.90
CA THR A 101 -1.09 -8.03 -5.85
C THR A 101 -1.78 -8.66 -4.64
N TRP A 102 -2.83 -9.43 -4.87
CA TRP A 102 -3.53 -10.17 -3.80
C TRP A 102 -2.59 -11.13 -3.08
N LEU A 103 -1.83 -11.93 -3.83
CA LEU A 103 -0.85 -12.86 -3.24
C LEU A 103 0.23 -12.12 -2.45
N THR A 104 0.70 -10.98 -2.94
CA THR A 104 1.67 -10.14 -2.22
C THR A 104 1.11 -9.67 -0.88
N MET A 105 -0.09 -9.06 -0.91
CA MET A 105 -0.69 -8.44 0.27
C MET A 105 -1.19 -9.48 1.27
N PHE A 106 -1.82 -10.57 0.81
CA PHE A 106 -2.32 -11.62 1.69
C PHE A 106 -1.18 -12.38 2.38
N ASN A 107 -0.10 -12.71 1.66
CA ASN A 107 1.07 -13.30 2.31
C ASN A 107 1.77 -12.31 3.25
N GLY A 108 1.78 -11.01 2.93
CA GLY A 108 2.25 -9.95 3.83
C GLY A 108 1.42 -9.88 5.12
N PHE A 109 0.10 -10.02 5.01
CA PHE A 109 -0.80 -10.15 6.15
C PHE A 109 -0.41 -11.36 7.01
N LEU A 110 -0.29 -12.56 6.43
CA LEU A 110 0.10 -13.76 7.16
C LEU A 110 1.46 -13.60 7.84
N ALA A 111 2.44 -13.00 7.16
CA ALA A 111 3.75 -12.71 7.71
C ALA A 111 3.71 -11.69 8.87
N SER A 112 2.76 -10.76 8.87
CA SER A 112 2.57 -9.78 9.96
C SER A 112 1.79 -10.35 11.15
N TYR A 113 0.86 -11.27 10.89
CA TYR A 113 0.00 -11.88 11.91
C TYR A 113 0.72 -12.98 12.69
N ILE A 114 1.55 -13.78 12.00
CA ILE A 114 2.30 -14.90 12.58
C ILE A 114 3.53 -14.37 13.32
N THR A 115 3.59 -14.59 14.62
CA THR A 115 4.68 -14.09 15.49
C THR A 115 5.84 -15.08 15.65
N SER A 116 5.67 -16.33 15.22
CA SER A 116 6.76 -17.32 15.20
C SER A 116 7.68 -17.10 13.99
N SER A 117 8.78 -17.87 13.92
CA SER A 117 9.72 -17.83 12.80
C SER A 117 9.13 -18.28 11.46
N SER A 118 7.99 -18.99 11.46
CA SER A 118 7.34 -19.43 10.21
C SER A 118 6.80 -18.27 9.37
N ARG A 119 6.71 -17.05 9.94
CA ARG A 119 6.36 -15.83 9.20
C ARG A 119 7.23 -15.59 7.97
N TRP A 120 8.51 -16.00 8.02
CA TRP A 120 9.46 -15.81 6.93
C TRP A 120 9.10 -16.58 5.66
N ILE A 121 8.39 -17.72 5.80
CA ILE A 121 7.86 -18.46 4.65
C ILE A 121 6.90 -17.56 3.88
N PHE A 122 5.96 -16.94 4.57
CA PHE A 122 4.97 -16.05 3.95
C PHE A 122 5.61 -14.74 3.45
N TYR A 123 6.60 -14.20 4.15
CA TYR A 123 7.36 -13.05 3.65
C TYR A 123 8.06 -13.36 2.32
N ILE A 124 8.68 -14.54 2.19
CA ILE A 124 9.31 -14.98 0.94
C ILE A 124 8.26 -15.16 -0.16
N LEU A 125 7.14 -15.83 0.13
CA LEU A 125 6.04 -16.00 -0.84
C LEU A 125 5.47 -14.65 -1.32
N SER A 126 5.31 -13.69 -0.40
CA SER A 126 4.92 -12.32 -0.71
C SER A 126 5.94 -11.65 -1.64
N SER A 127 7.23 -11.79 -1.34
CA SER A 127 8.32 -11.21 -2.14
C SER A 127 8.38 -11.80 -3.55
N VAL A 128 8.19 -13.11 -3.69
CA VAL A 128 8.14 -13.78 -5.01
C VAL A 128 6.94 -13.27 -5.83
N ALA A 129 5.76 -13.16 -5.22
CA ALA A 129 4.59 -12.59 -5.89
C ALA A 129 4.81 -11.13 -6.30
N TYR A 130 5.47 -10.34 -5.45
CA TYR A 130 5.82 -8.95 -5.74
C TYR A 130 6.79 -8.83 -6.92
N ILE A 131 7.82 -9.68 -6.99
CA ILE A 131 8.75 -9.71 -8.14
C ILE A 131 7.98 -10.07 -9.43
N GLY A 132 7.07 -11.04 -9.35
CA GLY A 132 6.18 -11.37 -10.47
C GLY A 132 5.31 -10.17 -10.91
N LEU A 133 4.80 -9.39 -9.96
CA LEU A 133 4.03 -8.17 -10.26
C LEU A 133 4.91 -7.13 -10.97
N LEU A 134 6.13 -6.89 -10.48
CA LEU A 134 7.08 -5.97 -11.10
C LEU A 134 7.38 -6.35 -12.54
N TYR A 135 7.51 -7.64 -12.86
CA TYR A 135 7.70 -8.10 -14.23
C TYR A 135 6.60 -7.58 -15.19
N PHE A 136 5.33 -7.63 -14.77
CA PHE A 136 4.24 -7.10 -15.60
C PHE A 136 4.28 -5.58 -15.73
N VAL A 137 4.64 -4.86 -14.66
CA VAL A 137 4.79 -3.40 -14.71
C VAL A 137 5.93 -2.99 -15.66
N MET A 138 7.04 -3.73 -15.63
CA MET A 138 8.20 -3.49 -16.50
C MET A 138 7.90 -3.75 -18.00
N LYS A 139 6.88 -4.55 -18.34
CA LYS A 139 6.43 -4.67 -19.75
C LYS A 139 5.97 -3.33 -20.34
N GLY A 140 5.57 -2.37 -19.49
CA GLY A 140 5.18 -1.03 -19.91
C GLY A 140 6.35 -0.04 -20.00
N GLU A 141 7.61 -0.48 -19.90
CA GLU A 141 8.78 0.43 -19.86
C GLU A 141 8.92 1.30 -21.11
N ASP A 142 8.49 0.81 -22.28
CA ASP A 142 8.50 1.56 -23.54
C ASP A 142 7.44 2.68 -23.60
N ASN A 143 6.47 2.69 -22.66
CA ASN A 143 5.47 3.74 -22.59
C ASN A 143 6.11 5.04 -22.06
N PRO A 144 5.96 6.20 -22.73
CA PRO A 144 6.51 7.47 -22.26
C PRO A 144 6.13 7.82 -20.82
N GLU A 145 4.91 7.46 -20.39
CA GLU A 145 4.40 7.71 -19.05
C GLU A 145 5.05 6.85 -17.97
N PHE A 146 5.75 5.78 -18.37
CA PHE A 146 6.54 4.97 -17.45
C PHE A 146 7.55 5.82 -16.69
N LYS A 147 8.16 6.83 -17.32
CA LYS A 147 9.10 7.74 -16.65
C LYS A 147 8.47 8.48 -15.47
N THR A 148 7.19 8.83 -15.58
CA THR A 148 6.44 9.53 -14.53
C THR A 148 6.17 8.60 -13.35
N ILE A 149 5.77 7.36 -13.61
CA ILE A 149 5.37 6.43 -12.55
C ILE A 149 6.51 5.56 -11.99
N LYS A 150 7.61 5.41 -12.73
CA LYS A 150 8.77 4.57 -12.39
C LYS A 150 9.31 4.81 -10.98
N PRO A 151 9.45 6.05 -10.47
CA PRO A 151 9.91 6.28 -9.10
C PRO A 151 8.96 5.70 -8.05
N PHE A 152 7.65 5.77 -8.26
CA PHE A 152 6.67 5.21 -7.31
C PHE A 152 6.75 3.69 -7.26
N VAL A 153 6.90 3.05 -8.42
CA VAL A 153 7.00 1.59 -8.53
C VAL A 153 8.34 1.09 -7.98
N LEU A 154 9.46 1.61 -8.49
CA LEU A 154 10.78 1.05 -8.18
C LEU A 154 11.31 1.49 -6.82
N ILE A 155 10.98 2.71 -6.37
CA ILE A 155 11.45 3.21 -5.08
C ILE A 155 10.32 3.09 -4.07
N GLY A 156 9.16 3.69 -4.36
CA GLY A 156 8.03 3.74 -3.43
C GLY A 156 7.57 2.35 -2.99
N TRP A 157 7.31 1.43 -3.91
CA TRP A 157 6.82 0.10 -3.55
C TRP A 157 7.91 -0.78 -2.94
N THR A 158 9.16 -0.68 -3.41
CA THR A 158 10.27 -1.51 -2.88
C THR A 158 10.65 -1.12 -1.45
N LEU A 159 10.37 0.11 -1.02
CA LEU A 159 10.61 0.51 0.37
C LEU A 159 9.65 -0.16 1.37
N PHE A 160 8.45 -0.58 0.97
CA PHE A 160 7.52 -1.28 1.87
C PHE A 160 8.09 -2.59 2.44
N PRO A 161 8.60 -3.55 1.64
CA PRO A 161 9.20 -4.77 2.19
C PRO A 161 10.47 -4.48 3.00
N VAL A 162 11.21 -3.41 2.68
CA VAL A 162 12.36 -2.97 3.50
C VAL A 162 11.88 -2.52 4.89
N VAL A 163 10.87 -1.64 4.97
CA VAL A 163 10.29 -1.22 6.25
C VAL A 163 9.74 -2.44 6.99
N PHE A 164 9.08 -3.38 6.30
CA PHE A 164 8.58 -4.61 6.90
C PHE A 164 9.67 -5.42 7.61
N ILE A 165 10.82 -5.64 6.96
CA ILE A 165 11.95 -6.35 7.55
C ILE A 165 12.44 -5.60 8.78
N LEU A 166 12.68 -4.29 8.67
CA LEU A 166 13.29 -3.51 9.74
C LEU A 166 12.35 -3.34 10.94
N ALA A 167 11.04 -3.28 10.71
CA ALA A 167 10.02 -3.07 11.72
C ALA A 167 9.84 -4.29 12.66
N PRO A 168 9.04 -4.17 13.74
CA PRO A 168 8.74 -5.29 14.64
C PRO A 168 8.07 -6.50 13.97
N THR A 169 7.47 -6.29 12.78
CA THR A 169 6.97 -7.35 11.90
C THR A 169 8.06 -8.31 11.41
N GLY A 170 9.29 -7.81 11.23
CA GLY A 170 10.45 -8.59 10.80
C GLY A 170 11.42 -8.79 11.95
N ILE A 171 12.61 -8.21 11.83
CA ILE A 171 13.72 -8.35 12.79
C ILE A 171 13.68 -7.33 13.94
N GLY A 172 12.83 -6.30 13.86
CA GLY A 172 12.65 -5.33 14.96
C GLY A 172 13.83 -4.39 15.20
N LEU A 173 14.54 -3.99 14.15
CA LEU A 173 15.61 -2.99 14.22
C LEU A 173 15.10 -1.58 14.51
N ILE A 174 13.89 -1.26 14.03
CA ILE A 174 13.18 0.00 14.34
C ILE A 174 11.95 -0.30 15.20
N ASN A 175 11.54 0.67 16.01
CA ASN A 175 10.32 0.55 16.84
C ASN A 175 9.04 0.80 16.01
N THR A 176 7.87 0.52 16.61
CA THR A 176 6.59 0.70 15.92
C THR A 176 6.38 2.14 15.46
N ASN A 177 6.73 3.14 16.27
CA ASN A 177 6.54 4.56 15.90
C ASN A 177 7.25 4.93 14.58
N ILE A 178 8.51 4.52 14.43
CA ILE A 178 9.29 4.81 13.21
C ILE A 178 8.73 4.00 12.03
N ALA A 179 8.34 2.74 12.24
CA ALA A 179 7.75 1.91 11.20
C ALA A 179 6.44 2.51 10.67
N GLU A 180 5.52 2.89 11.54
CA GLU A 180 4.21 3.43 11.16
C GLU A 180 4.32 4.83 10.53
N ALA A 181 5.25 5.67 11.00
CA ALA A 181 5.57 6.93 10.34
C ALA A 181 6.12 6.70 8.91
N SER A 182 7.00 5.71 8.74
CA SER A 182 7.56 5.35 7.44
C SER A 182 6.48 4.87 6.49
N TYR A 183 5.57 4.00 6.95
CA TYR A 183 4.43 3.57 6.14
C TYR A 183 3.49 4.71 5.78
N LEU A 184 3.25 5.67 6.68
CA LEU A 184 2.44 6.85 6.36
C LEU A 184 3.07 7.68 5.25
N VAL A 185 4.37 7.96 5.31
CA VAL A 185 5.10 8.69 4.26
C VAL A 185 5.00 7.94 2.92
N LEU A 186 5.22 6.63 2.92
CA LEU A 186 5.11 5.80 1.73
C LEU A 186 3.68 5.76 1.18
N ASP A 187 2.67 5.69 2.05
CA ASP A 187 1.26 5.72 1.64
C ASP A 187 0.91 7.04 0.98
N VAL A 188 1.33 8.18 1.54
CA VAL A 188 1.10 9.50 0.94
C VAL A 188 1.73 9.57 -0.45
N ALA A 189 2.98 9.14 -0.59
CA ALA A 189 3.67 9.13 -1.86
C ALA A 189 2.97 8.23 -2.89
N THR A 190 2.65 7.00 -2.50
CA THR A 190 2.15 5.97 -3.43
C THR A 190 0.65 6.03 -3.69
N LYS A 191 -0.13 6.78 -2.91
CA LYS A 191 -1.59 6.87 -3.08
C LYS A 191 -2.04 8.28 -3.45
N ILE A 192 -1.61 9.29 -2.69
CA ILE A 192 -2.04 10.67 -2.93
C ILE A 192 -1.25 11.28 -4.09
N ILE A 193 0.08 11.31 -3.99
CA ILE A 193 0.92 11.92 -5.03
C ILE A 193 0.80 11.13 -6.34
N PHE A 194 0.88 9.80 -6.25
CA PHE A 194 0.62 8.92 -7.39
C PHE A 194 -0.76 9.17 -8.00
N GLY A 195 -1.84 9.19 -7.21
CA GLY A 195 -3.20 9.42 -7.71
C GLY A 195 -3.38 10.78 -8.40
N ILE A 196 -2.75 11.84 -7.88
CA ILE A 196 -2.76 13.17 -8.52
C ILE A 196 -2.06 13.13 -9.89
N GLN A 197 -1.02 12.30 -10.05
CA GLN A 197 -0.33 12.16 -11.33
C GLN A 197 -1.11 11.29 -12.30
N THR A 198 -1.57 10.11 -11.88
CA THR A 198 -2.29 9.17 -12.75
C THR A 198 -3.64 9.73 -13.21
N SER A 199 -4.35 10.45 -12.35
CA SER A 199 -5.63 11.08 -12.71
C SER A 199 -5.54 12.15 -13.80
N LYS A 200 -4.34 12.67 -14.08
CA LYS A 200 -4.09 13.62 -15.18
C LYS A 200 -3.70 12.95 -16.49
N ILE A 201 -3.22 11.70 -16.41
CA ILE A 201 -2.66 10.95 -17.55
C ILE A 201 -3.72 10.04 -18.18
N LYS A 202 -4.56 9.43 -17.33
CA LYS A 202 -5.59 8.46 -17.73
C LYS A 202 -6.82 9.13 -18.32
#